data_AF-A0A438JXX7-F1
#
_entry.id   AF-A0A438JXX7-F1
#
_cell.length_a   1.000
_cell.length_b   1.000
_cell.length_c   1.000
_cell.angle_alpha   90.00
_cell.angle_beta   90.00
_cell.angle_gamma   90.00
#
_symmetry.space_group_name_H-M   'P 1'
#
loop_
_entity.id
_entity.type
_entity.pdbx_description
1 polymer ?
#
loop_
_entity_poly.entity_id
_entity_poly.type
_entity_poly.pdbx_seq_one_letter_code
_entity_poly.pdbx_strand_id
1 'polypeptide(L)'
;MLSCISTAKFSVLVNGVSAGFFSSSKGLRQGDPLSPYLFVMGMEVLSVLITRAVEGGFIYGCRIWRGRGQAVNISHLLFADDTIVFCEAKKEFLTYLSWILFWFEAASGLKINLDKSMVIPVGEVEGVHEMAAEIGCRVGQLPAVYLGLPLRVVNRASSAWDGVEEKSTLASIPLYQMSLFRMPKSVARRLEKLQRDFLWGGANGGNKAHLVKWEVVCGDKEKGGLGLRKLVCLNKALLGKWIWRFARAREELWKKVLEAKYGQEDFGWRTRKANGVFGVGVWKEILKESTWCWENMVFKVGKGNKIRVFDRSLVRE
;
A
#
# COMPACT_ATOMS: atom_id res chain seq x y z
N MET A 1 -23.36 17.80 11.04
CA MET A 1 -22.23 17.14 11.73
C MET A 1 -22.60 16.80 13.17
N LEU A 2 -23.10 17.74 13.98
CA LEU A 2 -23.51 17.46 15.36
C LEU A 2 -24.58 16.34 15.47
N SER A 3 -25.56 16.27 14.56
CA SER A 3 -26.62 15.25 14.67
C SER A 3 -26.09 13.81 14.57
N CYS A 4 -25.06 13.54 13.76
CA CYS A 4 -24.46 12.20 13.66
C CYS A 4 -23.79 11.74 14.97
N ILE A 5 -23.33 12.69 15.79
CA ILE A 5 -22.64 12.43 17.05
C ILE A 5 -23.65 12.41 18.22
N SER A 6 -24.63 13.32 18.22
CA SER A 6 -25.57 13.50 19.34
C SER A 6 -26.82 12.62 19.28
N THR A 7 -27.17 12.06 18.11
CA THR A 7 -28.38 11.22 17.96
C THR A 7 -28.10 9.72 18.00
N ALA A 8 -26.82 9.32 18.06
CA ALA A 8 -26.43 7.93 18.11
C ALA A 8 -26.78 7.31 19.48
N LYS A 9 -27.72 6.36 19.48
CA LYS A 9 -28.05 5.51 20.62
C LYS A 9 -27.54 4.10 20.37
N PHE A 10 -26.94 3.51 21.39
CA PHE A 10 -26.39 2.16 21.37
C PHE A 10 -27.20 1.28 22.30
N SER A 11 -27.30 -0.01 21.96
CA SER A 11 -27.86 -1.04 22.81
C SER A 11 -26.87 -2.19 22.89
N VAL A 12 -26.71 -2.77 24.07
CA VAL A 12 -25.85 -3.95 24.26
C VAL A 12 -26.73 -5.19 24.21
N LEU A 13 -26.26 -6.23 23.52
CA LEU A 13 -26.90 -7.55 23.57
C LEU A 13 -26.44 -8.26 24.84
N VAL A 14 -27.37 -8.53 25.75
CA VAL A 14 -27.15 -9.37 26.93
C VAL A 14 -27.87 -10.68 26.66
N ASN A 15 -27.13 -11.79 26.58
CA ASN A 15 -27.65 -13.12 26.23
C ASN A 15 -28.45 -13.14 24.90
N GLY A 16 -28.00 -12.36 23.91
CA GLY A 16 -28.66 -12.28 22.59
C GLY A 16 -29.91 -11.40 22.54
N VAL A 17 -30.32 -10.80 23.66
CA VAL A 17 -31.45 -9.85 23.73
C VAL A 17 -30.93 -8.44 23.92
N SER A 18 -31.47 -7.48 23.16
CA SER A 18 -31.10 -6.07 23.28
C SER A 18 -31.57 -5.51 24.63
N ALA A 19 -30.63 -5.07 25.45
CA ALA A 19 -30.88 -4.55 26.79
C ALA A 19 -30.60 -3.04 26.82
N GLY A 20 -31.68 -2.25 26.82
CA GLY A 20 -31.66 -0.81 27.01
C GLY A 20 -30.99 -0.01 25.88
N PHE A 21 -31.24 1.30 25.87
CA PHE A 21 -30.54 2.24 25.00
C PHE A 21 -29.79 3.26 25.85
N PHE A 22 -28.52 3.51 25.49
CA PHE A 22 -27.74 4.60 26.05
C PHE A 22 -27.21 5.49 24.93
N SER A 23 -27.10 6.79 25.21
CA SER A 23 -26.55 7.77 24.29
C SER A 23 -25.02 7.70 24.32
N SER A 24 -24.37 7.89 23.17
CA SER A 24 -22.92 8.10 23.15
C SER A 24 -22.56 9.56 23.37
N SER A 25 -21.53 9.79 24.19
CA SER A 25 -20.89 11.10 24.36
C SER A 25 -19.57 11.23 23.59
N LYS A 26 -18.96 10.10 23.19
CA LYS A 26 -17.69 10.05 22.46
C LYS A 26 -17.67 8.88 21.47
N GLY A 27 -17.11 9.14 20.29
CA GLY A 27 -16.93 8.13 19.25
C GLY A 27 -17.92 8.25 18.11
N LEU A 28 -17.50 7.75 16.95
CA LEU A 28 -18.30 7.71 15.73
C LEU A 28 -18.89 6.31 15.54
N ARG A 29 -20.11 6.24 14.99
CA ARG A 29 -20.78 4.97 14.76
C ARG A 29 -20.02 4.13 13.72
N GLN A 30 -19.63 2.91 14.08
CA GLN A 30 -19.08 1.96 13.11
C GLN A 30 -20.16 1.50 12.12
N GLY A 31 -19.80 1.41 10.84
CA GLY A 31 -20.73 1.07 9.77
C GLY A 31 -21.55 2.25 9.22
N ASP A 32 -21.44 3.44 9.80
CA ASP A 32 -21.99 4.66 9.21
C ASP A 32 -21.10 5.12 8.04
N PRO A 33 -21.65 5.37 6.84
CA PRO A 33 -20.90 5.84 5.67
C PRO A 33 -20.12 7.16 5.90
N LEU A 34 -20.54 8.02 6.84
CA LEU A 34 -19.90 9.31 7.10
C LEU A 34 -18.75 9.22 8.12
N SER A 35 -18.80 8.25 9.03
CA SER A 35 -17.81 8.09 10.09
C SER A 35 -16.36 8.06 9.60
N PRO A 36 -16.00 7.35 8.50
CA PRO A 36 -14.62 7.34 8.00
C PRO A 36 -14.12 8.74 7.60
N TYR A 37 -14.96 9.55 6.98
CA TYR A 37 -14.57 10.91 6.55
C TYR A 37 -14.39 11.84 7.74
N LEU A 38 -15.28 11.75 8.73
CA LEU A 38 -15.17 12.51 9.98
C LEU A 38 -13.88 12.15 10.73
N PHE A 39 -13.54 10.86 10.76
CA PHE A 39 -12.30 10.39 11.36
C PHE A 39 -11.06 10.93 10.63
N VAL A 40 -11.04 10.87 9.29
CA VAL A 40 -9.93 11.41 8.48
C VAL A 40 -9.77 12.92 8.70
N MET A 41 -10.87 13.68 8.83
CA MET A 41 -10.77 15.11 9.17
C MET A 41 -10.16 15.35 10.57
N GLY A 42 -10.42 14.47 11.54
CA GLY A 42 -9.75 14.51 12.84
C GLY A 42 -8.25 14.23 12.72
N MET A 43 -7.88 13.22 11.93
CA MET A 43 -6.48 12.88 11.67
C MET A 43 -5.72 13.95 10.87
N GLU A 44 -6.41 14.76 10.07
CA GLU A 44 -5.80 15.91 9.38
C GLU A 44 -5.20 16.91 10.37
N VAL A 45 -5.78 17.05 11.57
CA VAL A 45 -5.20 17.90 12.62
C VAL A 45 -3.81 17.42 13.02
N LEU A 46 -3.61 16.10 13.16
CA LEU A 46 -2.29 15.52 13.44
C LEU A 46 -1.31 15.79 12.29
N SER A 47 -1.76 15.59 11.05
CA SER A 47 -0.98 15.91 9.84
C SER A 47 -0.50 17.37 9.82
N VAL A 48 -1.39 18.31 10.15
CA VAL A 48 -1.08 19.75 10.22
C VAL A 48 -0.10 20.06 11.36
N LEU A 49 -0.26 19.46 12.54
CA LEU A 49 0.68 19.64 13.65
C LEU A 49 2.09 19.17 13.30
N ILE A 50 2.22 18.00 12.67
CA ILE A 50 3.51 17.48 12.22
C ILE A 50 4.09 18.37 11.12
N THR A 51 3.26 18.82 10.17
CA THR A 51 3.71 19.71 9.09
C THR A 51 4.28 21.02 9.64
N ARG A 52 3.60 21.65 10.60
CA ARG A 52 4.10 22.87 11.26
C ARG A 52 5.40 22.63 12.03
N ALA A 53 5.54 21.48 12.68
CA ALA A 53 6.78 21.12 13.35
C ALA A 53 7.94 20.97 12.34
N VAL A 54 7.67 20.43 11.15
CA VAL A 54 8.65 20.33 10.06
C VAL A 54 9.01 21.71 9.50
N GLU A 55 8.03 22.58 9.26
CA GLU A 55 8.24 23.96 8.82
C GLU A 55 9.05 24.78 9.83
N GLY A 56 8.81 24.56 11.12
CA GLY A 56 9.57 25.17 12.22
C GLY A 56 10.95 24.55 12.49
N GLY A 57 11.34 23.49 11.76
CA GLY A 57 12.63 22.82 11.95
C GLY A 57 12.71 21.92 13.19
N PHE A 58 11.58 21.63 13.84
CA PHE A 58 11.49 20.73 14.99
C PHE A 58 11.46 19.26 14.59
N ILE A 59 11.13 18.93 13.34
CA ILE A 59 11.16 17.56 12.82
C ILE A 59 11.76 17.57 11.41
N TYR A 60 12.75 16.71 11.15
CA TYR A 60 13.26 16.47 9.80
C TYR A 60 12.75 15.15 9.25
N GLY A 61 11.94 15.24 8.20
CA GLY A 61 11.43 14.08 7.47
C GLY A 61 12.49 13.35 6.64
N CYS A 62 12.06 12.27 5.99
CA CYS A 62 12.86 11.54 5.03
C CYS A 62 12.93 12.31 3.71
N ARG A 63 14.11 12.86 3.42
CA ARG A 63 14.40 13.51 2.14
C ARG A 63 14.84 12.47 1.12
N ILE A 64 14.17 12.43 -0.02
CA ILE A 64 14.43 11.53 -1.15
C ILE A 64 14.89 12.37 -2.33
N TRP A 65 16.10 12.10 -2.84
CA TRP A 65 16.63 12.78 -4.01
C TRP A 65 17.64 11.90 -4.76
N ARG A 66 17.84 12.22 -6.05
CA ARG A 66 18.89 11.62 -6.89
C ARG A 66 19.39 12.66 -7.88
N GLY A 67 20.70 12.94 -7.84
CA GLY A 67 21.34 13.90 -8.76
C GLY A 67 20.77 15.31 -8.64
N ARG A 68 20.53 15.98 -9.78
CA ARG A 68 20.02 17.37 -9.85
C ARG A 68 18.47 17.47 -9.86
N GLY A 69 17.75 16.39 -9.56
CA GLY A 69 16.28 16.38 -9.55
C GLY A 69 15.69 17.11 -8.35
N GLN A 70 14.40 17.43 -8.40
CA GLN A 70 13.67 17.98 -7.26
C GLN A 70 13.61 16.97 -6.12
N ALA A 71 14.10 17.35 -4.94
CA ALA A 71 14.02 16.52 -3.75
C ALA A 71 12.58 16.49 -3.21
N VAL A 72 12.15 15.33 -2.72
CA VAL A 72 10.86 15.15 -2.05
C VAL A 72 11.13 14.88 -0.58
N ASN A 73 10.51 15.66 0.31
CA ASN A 73 10.58 15.42 1.74
C ASN A 73 9.28 14.75 2.21
N ILE A 74 9.40 13.65 2.95
CA ILE A 74 8.25 12.93 3.53
C ILE A 74 8.44 12.90 5.04
N SER A 75 7.60 13.60 5.79
CA SER A 75 7.62 13.57 7.25
C SER A 75 6.66 12.55 7.84
N HIS A 76 5.51 12.30 7.20
CA HIS A 76 4.54 11.34 7.69
C HIS A 76 3.64 10.78 6.58
N LEU A 77 3.01 9.63 6.84
CA LEU A 77 2.00 8.98 6.00
C LEU A 77 0.87 8.51 6.91
N LEU A 78 -0.37 8.86 6.58
CA LEU A 78 -1.56 8.44 7.32
C LEU A 78 -2.43 7.53 6.47
N PHE A 79 -2.92 6.45 7.06
CA PHE A 79 -4.01 5.65 6.53
C PHE A 79 -4.99 5.35 7.66
N ALA A 80 -6.06 6.15 7.75
CA ALA A 80 -6.91 6.18 8.93
C ALA A 80 -6.06 6.32 10.21
N ASP A 81 -6.11 5.36 11.13
CA ASP A 81 -5.38 5.35 12.40
C ASP A 81 -3.93 4.85 12.26
N ASP A 82 -3.64 4.06 11.22
CA ASP A 82 -2.29 3.58 10.93
C ASP A 82 -1.43 4.74 10.40
N THR A 83 -0.49 5.22 11.23
CA THR A 83 0.37 6.37 10.94
C THR A 83 1.85 5.97 10.96
N ILE A 84 2.59 6.39 9.93
CA ILE A 84 4.06 6.33 9.89
C ILE A 84 4.59 7.76 9.98
N VAL A 85 5.52 8.00 10.90
CA VAL A 85 6.27 9.25 10.98
C VAL A 85 7.74 8.97 10.69
N PHE A 86 8.34 9.77 9.82
CA PHE A 86 9.76 9.77 9.52
C PHE A 86 10.41 10.94 10.25
N CYS A 87 11.45 10.63 11.01
CA CYS A 87 12.29 11.61 11.68
C CYS A 87 13.76 11.21 11.56
N GLU A 88 14.67 12.17 11.66
CA GLU A 88 16.09 11.88 11.83
C GLU A 88 16.33 11.18 13.17
N ALA A 89 17.36 10.33 13.23
CA ALA A 89 17.67 9.51 14.40
C ALA A 89 18.35 10.32 15.52
N LYS A 90 17.61 11.28 16.09
CA LYS A 90 18.02 12.07 17.25
C LYS A 90 16.91 12.10 18.28
N LYS A 91 17.29 11.99 19.56
CA LYS A 91 16.37 12.00 20.70
C LYS A 91 15.47 13.25 20.71
N GLU A 92 16.05 14.42 20.44
CA GLU A 92 15.32 15.70 20.41
C GLU A 92 14.08 15.68 19.50
N PHE A 93 14.19 15.06 18.31
CA PHE A 93 13.05 14.98 17.38
C PHE A 93 11.94 14.07 17.87
N LEU A 94 12.27 13.02 18.63
CA LEU A 94 11.27 12.17 19.25
C LEU A 94 10.62 12.85 20.46
N THR A 95 11.35 13.70 21.19
CA THR A 95 10.75 14.58 22.21
C THR A 95 9.74 15.54 21.57
N TYR A 96 10.08 16.21 20.47
CA TYR A 96 9.10 17.07 19.79
C TYR A 96 7.89 16.28 19.29
N LEU A 97 8.11 15.07 18.76
CA LEU A 97 7.02 14.20 18.35
C LEU A 97 6.14 13.76 19.54
N SER A 98 6.72 13.43 20.70
CA SER A 98 5.95 13.06 21.88
C SER A 98 5.06 14.21 22.36
N TRP A 99 5.55 15.45 22.32
CA TRP A 99 4.75 16.64 22.60
C TRP A 99 3.61 16.84 21.60
N ILE A 100 3.87 16.69 20.29
CA ILE A 100 2.82 16.80 19.26
C ILE A 100 1.71 15.77 19.50
N LEU A 101 2.11 14.52 19.78
CA LEU A 101 1.20 13.43 20.08
C LEU A 101 0.37 13.69 21.34
N PHE A 102 1.00 14.19 22.42
CA PHE A 102 0.32 14.59 23.64
C PHE A 102 -0.72 15.68 23.40
N TRP A 103 -0.36 16.75 22.68
CA TRP A 103 -1.28 17.84 22.34
C TRP A 103 -2.43 17.37 21.44
N PHE A 104 -2.15 16.46 20.51
CA PHE A 104 -3.18 15.85 19.68
C PHE A 104 -4.17 15.03 20.50
N GLU A 105 -3.71 14.20 21.45
CA GLU A 105 -4.61 13.48 22.36
C GLU A 105 -5.48 14.44 23.17
N ALA A 106 -4.89 15.50 23.72
CA ALA A 106 -5.60 16.50 24.51
C ALA A 106 -6.67 17.24 23.69
N ALA A 107 -6.37 17.58 22.44
CA ALA A 107 -7.28 18.32 21.56
C ALA A 107 -8.37 17.43 20.94
N SER A 108 -8.03 16.22 20.51
CA SER A 108 -8.96 15.32 19.80
C SER A 108 -9.78 14.44 20.74
N GLY A 109 -9.29 14.20 21.96
CA GLY A 109 -9.83 13.19 22.88
C GLY A 109 -9.56 11.75 22.44
N LEU A 110 -8.77 11.53 21.37
CA LEU A 110 -8.27 10.22 20.96
C LEU A 110 -7.11 9.78 21.86
N LYS A 111 -6.84 8.47 21.84
CA LYS A 111 -5.72 7.87 22.57
C LYS A 111 -4.83 7.07 21.63
N ILE A 112 -3.53 7.32 21.72
CA ILE A 112 -2.49 6.64 20.98
C ILE A 112 -2.23 5.31 21.64
N ASN A 113 -2.23 4.25 20.83
CA ASN A 113 -1.97 2.91 21.32
C ASN A 113 -0.45 2.62 21.32
N LEU A 114 0.23 3.02 22.40
CA LEU A 114 1.68 2.84 22.55
C LEU A 114 2.11 1.37 22.53
N ASP A 115 1.24 0.43 22.92
CA ASP A 115 1.51 -1.02 22.85
C ASP A 115 1.62 -1.53 21.41
N LYS A 116 0.90 -0.90 20.48
CA LYS A 116 0.96 -1.19 19.04
C LYS A 116 2.01 -0.35 18.32
N SER A 117 2.29 0.86 18.81
CA SER A 117 3.32 1.75 18.27
C SER A 117 4.73 1.21 18.49
N MET A 118 5.65 1.55 17.60
CA MET A 118 7.06 1.18 17.72
C MET A 118 7.97 2.17 17.00
N VAL A 119 9.18 2.34 17.51
CA VAL A 119 10.29 3.03 16.81
C VAL A 119 11.11 1.98 16.08
N ILE A 120 11.29 2.15 14.77
CA ILE A 120 12.07 1.23 13.94
C ILE A 120 13.31 1.96 13.42
N PRO A 121 14.53 1.56 13.83
CA PRO A 121 15.74 2.16 13.31
C PRO A 121 15.97 1.75 11.85
N VAL A 122 16.40 2.70 11.01
CA VAL A 122 16.75 2.46 9.61
C VAL A 122 18.25 2.72 9.42
N GLY A 123 19.02 1.64 9.35
CA GLY A 123 20.49 1.70 9.32
C GLY A 123 21.09 1.46 10.70
N GLU A 124 22.35 1.86 10.87
CA GLU A 124 23.03 1.85 12.16
C GLU A 124 22.62 3.11 12.93
N VAL A 125 21.97 2.92 14.08
CA VAL A 125 21.48 3.99 14.94
C VAL A 125 21.87 3.65 16.38
N GLU A 126 22.60 4.54 17.03
CA GLU A 126 22.94 4.41 18.45
C GLU A 126 21.80 4.96 19.33
N GLY A 127 21.63 4.42 20.54
CA GLY A 127 20.65 4.94 21.51
C GLY A 127 19.16 4.71 21.16
N VAL A 128 18.82 3.75 20.30
CA VAL A 128 17.43 3.50 19.86
C VAL A 128 16.48 3.19 21.02
N HIS A 129 16.95 2.49 22.06
CA HIS A 129 16.14 2.18 23.23
C HIS A 129 15.76 3.43 24.03
N GLU A 130 16.70 4.36 24.21
CA GLU A 130 16.43 5.65 24.89
C GLU A 130 15.47 6.51 24.06
N MET A 131 15.67 6.50 22.74
CA MET A 131 14.78 7.15 21.77
C MET A 131 13.34 6.61 21.83
N ALA A 132 13.18 5.28 21.88
CA ALA A 132 11.86 4.67 22.00
C ALA A 132 11.20 4.95 23.36
N ALA A 133 11.99 5.02 24.43
CA ALA A 133 11.52 5.37 25.77
C ALA A 133 10.98 6.81 25.86
N GLU A 134 11.52 7.75 25.07
CA GLU A 134 11.06 9.15 25.01
C GLU A 134 9.58 9.26 24.56
N ILE A 135 9.16 8.39 23.64
CA ILE A 135 7.76 8.29 23.19
C ILE A 135 6.95 7.33 24.07
N GLY A 136 7.62 6.44 24.81
CA GLY A 136 6.98 5.38 25.59
C GLY A 136 6.53 4.19 24.74
N CYS A 137 7.22 3.90 23.64
CA CYS A 137 6.91 2.76 22.77
C CYS A 137 8.07 1.77 22.69
N ARG A 138 7.83 0.60 22.10
CA ARG A 138 8.84 -0.45 21.94
C ARG A 138 9.75 -0.20 20.74
N VAL A 139 10.95 -0.78 20.77
CA VAL A 139 11.83 -0.84 19.60
C VAL A 139 11.37 -1.98 18.69
N GLY A 140 11.07 -1.64 17.43
CA GLY A 140 10.76 -2.59 16.36
C GLY A 140 11.96 -2.85 15.46
N GLN A 141 11.82 -3.81 14.55
CA GLN A 141 12.84 -4.16 13.56
C GLN A 141 12.21 -4.37 12.18
N LEU A 142 12.99 -4.15 11.12
CA LEU A 142 12.59 -4.51 9.77
C LEU A 142 12.90 -6.00 9.49
N PRO A 143 12.01 -6.74 8.79
CA PRO A 143 10.76 -6.30 8.19
C PRO A 143 9.61 -6.12 9.19
N ALA A 144 9.00 -4.94 9.20
CA ALA A 144 7.73 -4.68 9.88
C ALA A 144 6.57 -4.74 8.89
N VAL A 145 5.36 -5.04 9.37
CA VAL A 145 4.14 -5.09 8.57
C VAL A 145 3.38 -3.78 8.71
N TYR A 146 3.01 -3.17 7.58
CA TYR A 146 2.17 -1.98 7.49
C TYR A 146 1.10 -2.20 6.43
N LEU A 147 -0.18 -2.01 6.80
CA LEU A 147 -1.33 -2.26 5.91
C LEU A 147 -1.32 -3.67 5.28
N GLY A 148 -0.86 -4.67 6.03
CA GLY A 148 -0.74 -6.05 5.55
C GLY A 148 0.43 -6.30 4.59
N LEU A 149 1.33 -5.32 4.40
CA LEU A 149 2.53 -5.46 3.58
C LEU A 149 3.81 -5.34 4.41
N PRO A 150 4.82 -6.17 4.12
CA PRO A 150 6.11 -6.04 4.78
C PRO A 150 6.92 -4.88 4.19
N LEU A 151 7.40 -3.98 5.05
CA LEU A 151 8.18 -2.79 4.69
C LEU A 151 9.60 -3.11 4.19
N ARG A 152 10.11 -4.35 4.37
CA ARG A 152 11.43 -4.80 3.90
C ARG A 152 11.45 -6.27 3.51
N VAL A 153 10.89 -6.64 2.36
CA VAL A 153 10.97 -8.02 1.86
C VAL A 153 11.76 -8.12 0.56
N VAL A 154 12.53 -9.21 0.47
CA VAL A 154 13.08 -9.68 -0.79
C VAL A 154 11.91 -10.23 -1.61
N ASN A 155 11.42 -9.43 -2.57
CA ASN A 155 10.22 -9.66 -3.39
C ASN A 155 10.11 -11.02 -4.12
N ARG A 156 11.09 -11.92 -3.97
CA ARG A 156 11.15 -13.25 -4.61
C ARG A 156 11.03 -14.42 -3.65
N ALA A 157 11.08 -14.18 -2.34
CA ALA A 157 10.96 -15.25 -1.36
C ALA A 157 9.58 -15.90 -1.48
N SER A 158 9.55 -17.23 -1.59
CA SER A 158 8.27 -17.98 -1.59
C SER A 158 7.53 -17.78 -0.27
N SER A 159 8.26 -17.56 0.83
CA SER A 159 7.68 -17.28 2.15
C SER A 159 6.86 -15.99 2.23
N ALA A 160 7.08 -15.02 1.33
CA ALA A 160 6.22 -13.84 1.24
C ALA A 160 4.80 -14.17 0.77
N TRP A 161 4.59 -15.36 0.20
CA TRP A 161 3.32 -15.82 -0.36
C TRP A 161 2.63 -16.89 0.51
N ASP A 162 3.26 -17.40 1.56
CA ASP A 162 2.69 -18.50 2.37
C ASP A 162 1.33 -18.10 2.99
N GLY A 163 1.19 -16.88 3.51
CA GLY A 163 -0.08 -16.37 4.03
C GLY A 163 -1.14 -16.04 2.97
N VAL A 164 -0.77 -15.98 1.68
CA VAL A 164 -1.72 -15.86 0.56
C VAL A 164 -2.30 -17.21 0.20
N GLU A 165 -1.49 -18.26 0.27
CA GLU A 165 -1.92 -19.62 -0.04
C GLU A 165 -3.01 -20.08 0.94
N GLU A 166 -2.85 -19.81 2.24
CA GLU A 166 -3.86 -20.13 3.27
C GLU A 166 -5.19 -19.36 3.10
N LYS A 167 -5.14 -18.12 2.61
CA LYS A 167 -6.32 -17.24 2.45
C LYS A 167 -6.93 -17.26 1.05
N SER A 168 -6.39 -18.09 0.16
CA SER A 168 -6.71 -18.11 -1.29
C SER A 168 -8.11 -18.63 -1.64
N THR A 169 -8.91 -19.04 -0.66
CA THR A 169 -10.33 -19.36 -0.86
C THR A 169 -11.23 -18.12 -1.00
N LEU A 170 -10.75 -16.92 -0.67
CA LEU A 170 -11.54 -15.68 -0.76
C LEU A 170 -10.79 -14.57 -1.53
N ALA A 171 -11.40 -14.13 -2.62
CA ALA A 171 -10.81 -13.50 -3.80
C ALA A 171 -10.10 -12.12 -3.65
N SER A 172 -9.88 -11.58 -2.46
CA SER A 172 -9.37 -10.20 -2.29
C SER A 172 -7.89 -10.09 -1.91
N ILE A 173 -7.38 -10.99 -1.07
CA ILE A 173 -6.01 -10.91 -0.53
C ILE A 173 -4.91 -11.21 -1.59
N PRO A 174 -5.09 -12.16 -2.52
CA PRO A 174 -4.11 -12.39 -3.58
C PRO A 174 -3.94 -11.17 -4.50
N LEU A 175 -5.02 -10.42 -4.80
CA LEU A 175 -4.98 -9.34 -5.79
C LEU A 175 -4.12 -8.16 -5.35
N TYR A 176 -4.16 -7.78 -4.07
CA TYR A 176 -3.38 -6.66 -3.57
C TYR A 176 -1.87 -6.96 -3.66
N GLN A 177 -1.45 -8.13 -3.17
CA GLN A 177 -0.06 -8.56 -3.26
C GLN A 177 0.39 -8.83 -4.71
N MET A 178 -0.47 -9.44 -5.54
CA MET A 178 -0.22 -9.61 -6.97
C MET A 178 -0.12 -8.29 -7.73
N SER A 179 -0.64 -7.19 -7.20
CA SER A 179 -0.48 -5.88 -7.83
C SER A 179 0.86 -5.21 -7.55
N LEU A 180 1.59 -5.67 -6.52
CA LEU A 180 2.84 -5.05 -6.08
C LEU A 180 4.05 -5.93 -6.34
N PHE A 181 3.90 -7.25 -6.16
CA PHE A 181 5.00 -8.21 -6.25
C PHE A 181 4.89 -9.09 -7.48
N ARG A 182 6.03 -9.34 -8.12
CA ARG A 182 6.13 -10.32 -9.21
C ARG A 182 6.01 -11.73 -8.63
N MET A 183 4.97 -12.44 -9.04
CA MET A 183 4.69 -13.79 -8.57
C MET A 183 5.73 -14.78 -9.11
N PRO A 184 6.40 -15.57 -8.26
CA PRO A 184 7.23 -16.68 -8.70
C PRO A 184 6.41 -17.74 -9.44
N LYS A 185 6.97 -18.32 -10.50
CA LYS A 185 6.29 -19.39 -11.27
C LYS A 185 5.98 -20.63 -10.42
N SER A 186 6.73 -20.89 -9.34
CA SER A 186 6.44 -21.98 -8.40
C SER A 186 5.16 -21.71 -7.61
N VAL A 187 5.01 -20.50 -7.04
CA VAL A 187 3.81 -20.07 -6.31
C VAL A 187 2.58 -20.07 -7.23
N ALA A 188 2.72 -19.55 -8.45
CA ALA A 188 1.65 -19.60 -9.44
C ALA A 188 1.17 -21.04 -9.70
N ARG A 189 2.11 -21.98 -9.89
CA ARG A 189 1.80 -23.41 -10.09
C ARG A 189 1.15 -24.04 -8.88
N ARG A 190 1.56 -23.69 -7.65
CA ARG A 190 0.96 -24.17 -6.39
C ARG A 190 -0.49 -23.69 -6.27
N LEU A 191 -0.73 -22.40 -6.48
CA LEU A 191 -2.07 -21.81 -6.44
C LEU A 191 -2.98 -22.36 -7.55
N GLU A 192 -2.49 -22.50 -8.77
CA GLU A 192 -3.24 -23.13 -9.87
C GLU A 192 -3.51 -24.62 -9.60
N LYS A 193 -2.62 -25.31 -8.87
CA LYS A 193 -2.88 -26.67 -8.37
C LYS A 193 -4.02 -26.66 -7.35
N LEU A 194 -3.99 -25.79 -6.34
CA LEU A 194 -5.08 -25.66 -5.37
C LEU A 194 -6.43 -25.35 -6.03
N GLN A 195 -6.45 -24.47 -7.04
CA GLN A 195 -7.67 -24.17 -7.81
C GLN A 195 -8.17 -25.39 -8.59
N ARG A 196 -7.27 -26.18 -9.18
CA ARG A 196 -7.62 -27.43 -9.87
C ARG A 196 -8.13 -28.49 -8.91
N ASP A 197 -7.44 -28.67 -7.79
CA ASP A 197 -7.80 -29.64 -6.75
C ASP A 197 -9.13 -29.25 -6.11
N PHE A 198 -9.44 -27.96 -5.97
CA PHE A 198 -10.75 -27.50 -5.53
C PHE A 198 -11.86 -27.79 -6.57
N LEU A 199 -11.60 -27.52 -7.85
CA LEU A 199 -12.61 -27.71 -8.91
C LEU A 199 -12.91 -29.19 -9.16
N TRP A 200 -11.89 -30.04 -9.07
CA TRP A 200 -11.98 -31.46 -9.40
C TRP A 200 -11.98 -32.37 -8.17
N GLY A 201 -11.63 -31.88 -7.00
CA GLY A 201 -11.61 -32.63 -5.74
C GLY A 201 -13.01 -32.96 -5.25
N GLY A 202 -13.21 -34.21 -4.81
CA GLY A 202 -14.43 -34.58 -4.09
C GLY A 202 -14.38 -34.12 -2.64
N ALA A 203 -15.55 -33.97 -2.00
CA ALA A 203 -15.68 -33.60 -0.58
C ALA A 203 -14.87 -34.50 0.39
N ASN A 204 -14.50 -35.72 -0.03
CA ASN A 204 -13.79 -36.71 0.77
C ASN A 204 -12.30 -36.89 0.39
N GLY A 205 -11.66 -35.90 -0.26
CA GLY A 205 -10.20 -35.93 -0.50
C GLY A 205 -9.72 -36.98 -1.50
N GLY A 206 -10.62 -37.58 -2.29
CA GLY A 206 -10.26 -38.52 -3.35
C GLY A 206 -9.66 -37.81 -4.58
N ASN A 207 -8.53 -38.30 -5.08
CA ASN A 207 -7.95 -37.88 -6.35
C ASN A 207 -8.89 -38.25 -7.51
N LYS A 208 -9.63 -37.28 -8.05
CA LYS A 208 -10.38 -37.45 -9.31
C LYS A 208 -9.52 -36.99 -10.49
N ALA A 209 -9.65 -37.68 -11.62
CA ALA A 209 -8.99 -37.29 -12.85
C ALA A 209 -9.46 -35.91 -13.33
N HIS A 210 -8.53 -35.06 -13.77
CA HIS A 210 -8.87 -33.79 -14.40
C HIS A 210 -9.49 -34.04 -15.78
N LEU A 211 -10.81 -33.90 -15.88
CA LEU A 211 -11.58 -34.23 -17.08
C LEU A 211 -11.33 -33.26 -18.25
N VAL A 212 -10.89 -32.03 -17.96
CA VAL A 212 -10.69 -30.97 -18.94
C VAL A 212 -9.31 -30.33 -18.74
N LYS A 213 -8.59 -30.06 -19.84
CA LYS A 213 -7.32 -29.32 -19.81
C LYS A 213 -7.51 -27.96 -19.14
N TRP A 214 -6.61 -27.59 -18.24
CA TRP A 214 -6.73 -26.36 -17.44
C TRP A 214 -6.80 -25.10 -18.32
N GLU A 215 -6.12 -25.09 -19.46
CA GLU A 215 -6.15 -23.99 -20.41
C GLU A 215 -7.55 -23.73 -20.98
N VAL A 216 -8.34 -24.79 -21.17
CA VAL A 216 -9.74 -24.70 -21.65
C VAL A 216 -10.64 -24.17 -20.54
N VAL A 217 -10.44 -24.64 -19.31
CA VAL A 217 -11.15 -24.14 -18.12
C VAL A 217 -10.88 -22.64 -17.90
N CYS A 218 -9.64 -22.19 -18.14
CA CYS A 218 -9.27 -20.77 -18.07
C CYS A 218 -9.78 -19.91 -19.24
N GLY A 219 -10.39 -20.50 -20.27
CA GLY A 219 -10.93 -19.77 -21.41
C GLY A 219 -12.09 -18.84 -21.05
N ASP A 220 -12.41 -17.94 -21.98
CA ASP A 220 -13.57 -17.05 -21.84
C ASP A 220 -14.86 -17.86 -21.69
N LYS A 221 -15.81 -17.36 -20.89
CA LYS A 221 -17.13 -17.99 -20.71
C LYS A 221 -17.88 -18.14 -22.02
N GLU A 222 -17.74 -17.17 -22.92
CA GLU A 222 -18.32 -17.18 -24.27
C GLU A 222 -17.74 -18.29 -25.17
N LYS A 223 -16.53 -18.77 -24.87
CA LYS A 223 -15.84 -19.84 -25.62
C LYS A 223 -15.93 -21.19 -24.90
N GLY A 224 -16.85 -21.33 -23.93
CA GLY A 224 -17.07 -22.56 -23.17
C GLY A 224 -16.11 -22.79 -21.99
N GLY A 225 -15.30 -21.79 -21.62
CA GLY A 225 -14.47 -21.84 -20.41
C GLY A 225 -15.20 -21.37 -19.15
N LEU A 226 -14.54 -21.44 -17.98
CA LEU A 226 -15.08 -20.93 -16.71
C LEU A 226 -14.71 -19.45 -16.46
N GLY A 227 -13.89 -18.84 -17.32
CA GLY A 227 -13.37 -17.49 -17.13
C GLY A 227 -12.34 -17.38 -16.00
N LEU A 228 -11.72 -18.50 -15.60
CA LEU A 228 -10.65 -18.49 -14.60
C LEU A 228 -9.39 -17.84 -15.18
N ARG A 229 -8.92 -16.75 -14.58
CA ARG A 229 -7.76 -16.02 -15.08
C ARG A 229 -6.48 -16.77 -14.73
N LYS A 230 -5.61 -16.99 -15.73
CA LYS A 230 -4.24 -17.48 -15.52
C LYS A 230 -3.48 -16.52 -14.60
N LEU A 231 -2.97 -17.02 -13.47
CA LEU A 231 -2.43 -16.17 -12.40
C LEU A 231 -1.20 -15.37 -12.87
N VAL A 232 -0.35 -15.97 -13.70
CA VAL A 232 0.82 -15.30 -14.28
C VAL A 232 0.39 -14.11 -15.17
N CYS A 233 -0.61 -14.30 -16.02
CA CYS A 233 -1.14 -13.23 -16.88
C CYS A 233 -1.79 -12.13 -16.06
N LEU A 234 -2.56 -12.51 -15.03
CA LEU A 234 -3.19 -11.56 -14.11
C LEU A 234 -2.15 -10.73 -13.35
N ASN A 235 -1.10 -11.36 -12.80
CA ASN A 235 -0.02 -10.66 -12.11
C ASN A 235 0.68 -9.67 -13.04
N LYS A 236 1.05 -10.09 -14.27
CA LYS A 236 1.64 -9.19 -15.27
C LYS A 236 0.76 -7.98 -15.57
N ALA A 237 -0.53 -8.19 -15.79
CA ALA A 237 -1.48 -7.11 -16.05
C ALA A 237 -1.62 -6.15 -14.85
N LEU A 238 -1.65 -6.67 -13.63
CA LEU A 238 -1.72 -5.86 -12.41
C LEU A 238 -0.44 -5.05 -12.17
N LEU A 239 0.74 -5.58 -12.48
CA LEU A 239 1.99 -4.83 -12.44
C LEU A 239 2.02 -3.76 -13.54
N GLY A 240 1.59 -4.10 -14.76
CA GLY A 240 1.47 -3.15 -15.88
C GLY A 240 0.51 -1.99 -15.58
N LYS A 241 -0.54 -2.22 -14.79
CA LYS A 241 -1.45 -1.17 -14.30
C LYS A 241 -0.70 -0.05 -13.56
N TRP A 242 0.36 -0.36 -12.82
CA TRP A 242 1.16 0.66 -12.12
C TRP A 242 2.03 1.48 -13.08
N ILE A 243 2.54 0.86 -14.14
CA ILE A 243 3.26 1.55 -15.22
C ILE A 243 2.32 2.53 -15.92
N TRP A 244 1.10 2.09 -16.24
CA TRP A 244 0.06 2.96 -16.80
C TRP A 244 -0.29 4.12 -15.88
N ARG A 245 -0.46 3.82 -14.58
CA ARG A 245 -0.75 4.84 -13.58
C ARG A 245 0.38 5.86 -13.49
N PHE A 246 1.64 5.46 -13.60
CA PHE A 246 2.76 6.40 -13.56
C PHE A 246 2.74 7.37 -14.75
N ALA A 247 2.48 6.85 -15.95
CA ALA A 247 2.37 7.67 -17.16
C ALA A 247 1.19 8.66 -17.09
N ARG A 248 0.10 8.30 -16.40
CA ARG A 248 -1.11 9.14 -16.26
C ARG A 248 -1.12 10.08 -15.06
N ALA A 249 -0.48 9.67 -13.96
CA ALA A 249 -0.39 10.43 -12.74
C ALA A 249 0.26 11.80 -13.02
N ARG A 250 -0.10 12.80 -12.23
CA ARG A 250 0.42 14.17 -12.38
C ARG A 250 1.18 14.58 -11.14
N GLU A 251 0.50 14.67 -10.01
CA GLU A 251 1.03 15.30 -8.79
C GLU A 251 0.96 14.41 -7.56
N GLU A 252 0.54 13.16 -7.73
CA GLU A 252 0.44 12.19 -6.64
C GLU A 252 1.81 11.96 -5.98
N LEU A 253 1.83 11.92 -4.65
CA LEU A 253 3.07 11.82 -3.86
C LEU A 253 3.93 10.62 -4.27
N TRP A 254 3.34 9.44 -4.47
CA TRP A 254 4.08 8.24 -4.87
C TRP A 254 4.80 8.42 -6.21
N LYS A 255 4.23 9.19 -7.16
CA LYS A 255 4.88 9.51 -8.43
C LYS A 255 6.06 10.44 -8.18
N LYS A 256 5.87 11.54 -7.46
CA LYS A 256 6.94 12.49 -7.09
C LYS A 256 8.12 11.77 -6.42
N VAL A 257 7.83 10.83 -5.52
CA VAL A 257 8.84 9.99 -4.85
C VAL A 257 9.62 9.12 -5.85
N LEU A 258 8.94 8.48 -6.80
CA LEU A 258 9.59 7.69 -7.84
C LEU A 258 10.41 8.56 -8.80
N GLU A 259 9.93 9.76 -9.14
CA GLU A 259 10.66 10.73 -9.96
C GLU A 259 11.93 11.20 -9.24
N ALA A 260 11.83 11.56 -7.96
CA ALA A 260 12.97 11.98 -7.16
C ALA A 260 14.00 10.85 -6.98
N LYS A 261 13.54 9.60 -6.83
CA LYS A 261 14.40 8.44 -6.62
C LYS A 261 15.02 7.90 -7.91
N TYR A 262 14.25 7.80 -8.99
CA TYR A 262 14.68 7.12 -10.22
C TYR A 262 14.99 8.10 -11.36
N GLY A 263 14.45 9.32 -11.34
CA GLY A 263 14.47 10.25 -12.45
C GLY A 263 13.46 9.86 -13.53
N GLN A 264 13.27 10.74 -14.51
CA GLN A 264 12.33 10.55 -15.63
C GLN A 264 13.01 10.49 -16.99
N GLU A 265 12.32 9.86 -17.94
CA GLU A 265 12.59 9.80 -19.37
C GLU A 265 11.27 9.83 -20.17
N ASP A 266 11.34 9.88 -21.49
CA ASP A 266 10.19 9.86 -22.41
C ASP A 266 9.08 10.87 -22.03
N PHE A 267 9.45 12.16 -21.92
CA PHE A 267 8.55 13.26 -21.55
C PHE A 267 7.81 13.06 -20.20
N GLY A 268 8.43 12.32 -19.26
CA GLY A 268 7.88 12.08 -17.94
C GLY A 268 6.92 10.88 -17.88
N TRP A 269 6.79 10.12 -18.97
CA TRP A 269 5.95 8.92 -19.01
C TRP A 269 6.64 7.70 -18.42
N ARG A 270 7.97 7.73 -18.30
CA ARG A 270 8.76 6.63 -17.76
C ARG A 270 9.75 7.12 -16.72
N THR A 271 10.02 6.25 -15.75
CA THR A 271 11.18 6.41 -14.88
C THR A 271 12.41 5.83 -15.56
N ARG A 272 13.59 6.42 -15.33
CA ARG A 272 14.84 5.84 -15.82
C ARG A 272 15.08 4.44 -15.22
N LYS A 273 15.88 3.62 -15.90
CA LYS A 273 16.27 2.29 -15.41
C LYS A 273 16.88 2.35 -14.01
N ALA A 274 16.40 1.45 -13.14
CA ALA A 274 16.85 1.32 -11.76
C ALA A 274 18.19 0.57 -11.66
N ASN A 275 19.29 1.25 -11.99
CA ASN A 275 20.65 0.69 -12.05
C ASN A 275 21.38 0.65 -10.68
N GLY A 276 20.68 0.89 -9.56
CA GLY A 276 21.29 0.89 -8.23
C GLY A 276 21.66 -0.52 -7.72
N VAL A 277 22.77 -0.58 -6.98
CA VAL A 277 23.34 -1.79 -6.35
C VAL A 277 22.54 -2.24 -5.12
N PHE A 278 21.87 -1.31 -4.43
CA PHE A 278 21.11 -1.58 -3.22
C PHE A 278 19.62 -1.82 -3.47
N GLY A 279 19.16 -3.03 -3.10
CA GLY A 279 17.74 -3.38 -2.91
C GLY A 279 17.00 -3.87 -4.15
N VAL A 280 16.28 -4.99 -3.99
CA VAL A 280 15.22 -5.44 -4.92
C VAL A 280 13.97 -4.60 -4.66
N GLY A 281 13.97 -3.33 -5.11
CA GLY A 281 12.83 -2.44 -4.90
C GLY A 281 11.56 -2.91 -5.63
N VAL A 282 10.39 -2.71 -5.02
CA VAL A 282 9.07 -3.03 -5.62
C VAL A 282 8.94 -2.45 -7.02
N TRP A 283 9.26 -1.16 -7.20
CA TRP A 283 9.22 -0.49 -8.50
C TRP A 283 10.18 -1.12 -9.52
N LYS A 284 11.38 -1.56 -9.10
CA LYS A 284 12.35 -2.21 -9.99
C LYS A 284 11.82 -3.55 -10.51
N GLU A 285 11.05 -4.29 -9.71
CA GLU A 285 10.40 -5.52 -10.16
C GLU A 285 9.20 -5.24 -11.08
N ILE A 286 8.41 -4.21 -10.80
CA ILE A 286 7.33 -3.75 -11.70
C ILE A 286 7.90 -3.38 -13.08
N LEU A 287 9.00 -2.61 -13.13
CA LEU A 287 9.62 -2.16 -14.38
C LEU A 287 10.11 -3.30 -15.29
N LYS A 288 10.25 -4.54 -14.78
CA LYS A 288 10.59 -5.69 -15.63
C LYS A 288 9.47 -6.08 -16.60
N GLU A 289 8.22 -5.74 -16.29
CA GLU A 289 7.08 -5.96 -17.19
C GLU A 289 6.83 -4.74 -18.09
N SER A 290 7.72 -3.74 -18.09
CA SER A 290 7.53 -2.50 -18.86
C SER A 290 7.48 -2.73 -20.36
N THR A 291 8.33 -3.59 -20.93
CA THR A 291 8.34 -3.86 -22.37
C THR A 291 6.99 -4.39 -22.84
N TRP A 292 6.53 -5.47 -22.22
CA TRP A 292 5.21 -6.05 -22.48
C TRP A 292 4.10 -5.01 -22.30
N CYS A 293 4.15 -4.21 -21.22
CA CYS A 293 3.15 -3.19 -20.96
C CYS A 293 3.10 -2.13 -22.08
N TRP A 294 4.25 -1.64 -22.54
CA TRP A 294 4.35 -0.62 -23.58
C TRP A 294 4.03 -1.14 -24.98
N GLU A 295 4.23 -2.43 -25.25
CA GLU A 295 3.79 -3.08 -26.49
C GLU A 295 2.26 -3.19 -26.57
N ASN A 296 1.58 -3.24 -25.42
CA ASN A 296 0.13 -3.37 -25.31
C ASN A 296 -0.58 -2.05 -24.96
N MET A 297 0.14 -0.91 -25.02
CA MET A 297 -0.38 0.42 -24.76
C MET A 297 -0.56 1.20 -26.04
N VAL A 298 -1.71 1.87 -26.16
CA VAL A 298 -2.02 2.75 -27.29
C VAL A 298 -2.17 4.18 -26.78
N PHE A 299 -1.49 5.12 -27.44
CA PHE A 299 -1.64 6.54 -27.16
C PHE A 299 -2.79 7.10 -27.97
N LYS A 300 -3.73 7.78 -27.29
CA LYS A 300 -4.77 8.56 -27.97
C LYS A 300 -4.32 10.01 -28.06
N VAL A 301 -4.13 10.47 -29.30
CA VAL A 301 -3.79 11.87 -29.60
C VAL A 301 -4.98 12.77 -29.21
N GLY A 302 -4.72 13.76 -28.36
CA GLY A 302 -5.71 14.76 -27.94
C GLY A 302 -5.78 15.94 -28.92
N LYS A 303 -6.11 17.15 -28.43
CA LYS A 303 -6.30 18.36 -29.25
C LYS A 303 -5.04 18.92 -29.95
N GLY A 304 -3.93 18.18 -30.05
CA GLY A 304 -2.70 18.61 -30.76
C GLY A 304 -1.90 19.75 -30.11
N ASN A 305 -2.51 20.60 -29.28
CA ASN A 305 -1.90 21.81 -28.70
C ASN A 305 -0.68 21.58 -27.77
N LYS A 306 -0.41 20.33 -27.39
CA LYS A 306 0.73 19.95 -26.50
C LYS A 306 1.64 18.90 -27.11
N ILE A 307 1.52 18.63 -28.41
CA ILE A 307 2.24 17.54 -29.08
C ILE A 307 3.21 18.14 -30.10
N ARG A 308 4.51 17.88 -29.92
CA ARG A 308 5.52 18.17 -30.94
C ARG A 308 5.49 17.03 -31.96
N VAL A 309 4.70 17.21 -33.01
CA VAL A 309 4.46 16.19 -34.06
C VAL A 309 5.76 15.81 -34.81
N PHE A 310 6.77 16.66 -34.81
CA PHE A 310 8.04 16.45 -35.52
C PHE A 310 9.13 15.74 -34.70
N ASP A 311 8.84 15.30 -33.47
CA ASP A 311 9.79 14.55 -32.67
C ASP A 311 9.58 13.04 -32.91
N ARG A 312 10.56 12.37 -33.54
CA ARG A 312 10.49 10.97 -34.05
C ARG A 312 10.28 9.89 -32.96
N SER A 313 10.01 10.28 -31.72
CA SER A 313 9.80 9.37 -30.58
C SER A 313 8.35 8.89 -30.41
N LEU A 314 7.38 9.50 -31.12
CA LEU A 314 5.95 9.22 -30.94
C LEU A 314 5.31 8.40 -32.07
N VAL A 315 6.01 8.21 -33.19
CA VAL A 315 5.54 7.40 -34.32
C VAL A 315 6.26 6.06 -34.24
N ARG A 316 5.55 5.02 -33.78
CA ARG A 316 5.95 3.63 -34.01
C ARG A 316 5.28 3.20 -35.29
N GLU A 317 6.08 2.92 -36.32
CA GLU A 317 5.67 2.08 -37.46
C GLU A 317 5.38 0.65 -36.99
#